data_AF-A0A6P1J9V7-F1
#
_entry.id   AF-A0A6P1J9V7-F1
#
_cell.length_a   1.000
_cell.length_b   1.000
_cell.length_c   1.000
_cell.angle_alpha   90.00
_cell.angle_beta   90.00
_cell.angle_gamma   90.00
#
_symmetry.space_group_name_H-M   'P 1'
#
loop_
_entity.id
_entity.type
_entity.pdbx_description
1 polymer ?
#
loop_
_entity_poly.entity_id
_entity_poly.type
_entity_poly.pdbx_seq_one_letter_code
_entity_poly.pdbx_strand_id
1 'polypeptide(L)'
;MPEDSVDGVFVAWVESLPDVTDEEAAVLQAVGFLSASLRISADLAFVTLRAEADASGLGLPTVAREVLGHQRSIVAPRSEGCPCS
;
A
#
# COMPACT_ATOMS: atom_id res chain seq x y z
N MET A 1 11.44 20.41 -18.76
CA MET A 1 11.86 19.39 -17.79
C MET A 1 10.68 18.46 -17.64
N PRO A 2 10.73 17.19 -18.06
CA PRO A 2 9.64 16.28 -17.81
C PRO A 2 9.69 15.91 -16.33
N GLU A 3 8.62 16.21 -15.62
CA GLU A 3 8.36 15.67 -14.30
C GLU A 3 8.09 14.18 -14.51
N ASP A 4 9.15 13.41 -14.29
CA ASP A 4 9.19 11.97 -14.50
C ASP A 4 8.08 11.33 -13.67
N SER A 5 7.19 10.65 -14.39
CA SER A 5 6.02 9.95 -13.88
C SER A 5 6.44 8.74 -13.05
N VAL A 6 6.98 8.99 -11.86
CA VAL A 6 7.31 7.95 -10.88
C VAL A 6 6.08 7.07 -10.59
N ASP A 7 4.89 7.66 -10.67
CA ASP A 7 3.60 6.97 -10.52
C ASP A 7 3.36 5.93 -11.65
N GLY A 8 3.79 6.22 -12.88
CA GLY A 8 3.60 5.34 -14.03
C GLY A 8 4.59 4.18 -14.12
N VAL A 9 5.82 4.36 -13.62
CA VAL A 9 6.86 3.32 -13.70
C VAL A 9 6.53 2.12 -12.82
N PHE A 10 5.89 2.34 -11.67
CA PHE A 10 5.55 1.28 -10.74
C PHE A 10 4.37 0.44 -11.25
N VAL A 11 3.37 1.09 -11.86
CA VAL A 11 2.25 0.41 -12.53
C VAL A 11 2.76 -0.46 -13.69
N ALA A 12 3.64 0.09 -14.54
CA ALA A 12 4.22 -0.65 -15.66
C ALA A 12 5.09 -1.85 -15.23
N TRP A 13 5.77 -1.76 -14.08
CA TRP A 13 6.52 -2.89 -13.53
C TRP A 13 5.60 -4.00 -13.00
N VAL A 14 4.52 -3.65 -12.29
CA VAL A 14 3.53 -4.61 -11.80
C VAL A 14 2.85 -5.34 -12.96
N GLU A 15 2.46 -4.63 -14.02
CA GLU A 15 1.88 -5.24 -15.23
C GLU A 15 2.86 -6.15 -16.00
N SER A 16 4.17 -5.97 -15.80
CA SER A 16 5.21 -6.79 -16.43
C SER A 16 5.49 -8.10 -15.70
N LEU A 17 4.88 -8.35 -14.53
CA LEU A 17 5.07 -9.58 -13.77
C LEU A 17 4.17 -10.69 -14.34
N PRO A 18 4.74 -11.76 -14.93
CA PRO A 18 3.93 -12.90 -15.34
C PRO A 18 3.32 -13.55 -14.09
N ASP A 19 2.05 -13.94 -14.16
CA ASP A 19 1.29 -14.66 -13.13
C ASP A 19 0.74 -13.82 -11.95
N VAL A 20 0.80 -12.48 -12.01
CA VAL A 20 0.17 -11.62 -11.00
C VAL A 20 -1.30 -11.42 -11.37
N THR A 21 -2.21 -11.91 -10.52
CA THR A 21 -3.64 -11.65 -10.67
C THR A 21 -3.95 -10.17 -10.38
N ASP A 22 -5.06 -9.66 -10.92
CA ASP A 22 -5.50 -8.27 -10.65
C ASP A 22 -5.65 -7.97 -9.15
N GLU A 23 -5.98 -9.00 -8.36
CA GLU A 23 -6.06 -8.92 -6.90
C GLU A 23 -4.68 -8.73 -6.25
N GLU A 24 -3.66 -9.45 -6.71
CA GLU A 24 -2.29 -9.32 -6.23
C GLU A 24 -1.66 -7.99 -6.70
N ALA A 25 -1.96 -7.55 -7.92
CA ALA A 25 -1.55 -6.25 -8.44
C ALA A 25 -2.08 -5.11 -7.57
N ALA A 26 -3.38 -5.15 -7.20
CA ALA A 26 -3.98 -4.17 -6.30
C ALA A 26 -3.29 -4.13 -4.94
N VAL A 27 -2.93 -5.29 -4.37
CA VAL A 27 -2.19 -5.35 -3.09
C VAL A 27 -0.80 -4.73 -3.24
N LEU A 28 -0.05 -5.06 -4.29
CA LEU A 28 1.29 -4.50 -4.53
C LEU A 28 1.25 -2.99 -4.74
N GLN A 29 0.28 -2.50 -5.51
CA GLN A 29 0.06 -1.06 -5.72
C GLN A 29 -0.29 -0.36 -4.40
N ALA A 30 -1.18 -0.92 -3.59
CA ALA A 30 -1.54 -0.35 -2.30
C ALA A 30 -0.34 -0.32 -1.33
N VAL A 31 0.49 -1.36 -1.32
CA VAL A 31 1.74 -1.40 -0.54
C VAL A 31 2.71 -0.33 -1.00
N GLY A 32 2.90 -0.16 -2.31
CA GLY A 32 3.73 0.90 -2.88
C GLY A 32 3.22 2.29 -2.49
N PHE A 33 1.92 2.52 -2.65
CA PHE A 33 1.25 3.76 -2.27
C PHE A 33 1.42 4.08 -0.78
N LEU A 34 1.21 3.11 0.11
CA LEU A 34 1.37 3.28 1.56
C LEU A 34 2.82 3.50 1.94
N SER A 35 3.75 2.77 1.33
CA SER A 35 5.19 2.94 1.56
C SER A 35 5.63 4.35 1.19
N ALA A 36 5.19 4.87 0.04
CA ALA A 36 5.48 6.23 -0.40
C ALA A 36 4.80 7.30 0.47
N SER A 37 3.51 7.13 0.74
CA SER A 37 2.68 8.11 1.47
C SER A 37 3.09 8.22 2.94
N LEU A 38 3.40 7.10 3.59
CA LEU A 38 3.70 7.04 5.01
C LEU A 38 5.21 7.02 5.29
N ARG A 39 6.04 6.97 4.25
CA ARG A 39 7.51 6.83 4.32
C ARG A 39 7.96 5.65 5.18
N ILE A 40 7.29 4.51 5.01
CA ILE A 40 7.59 3.25 5.70
C ILE A 40 8.12 2.21 4.70
N SER A 41 8.75 1.15 5.20
CA SER A 41 9.18 0.04 4.35
C SER A 41 7.98 -0.68 3.73
N ALA A 42 8.17 -1.30 2.56
CA ALA A 42 7.13 -2.08 1.90
C ALA A 42 6.63 -3.24 2.78
N ASP A 43 7.51 -3.88 3.54
CA ASP A 43 7.14 -4.91 4.52
C ASP A 43 6.20 -4.36 5.60
N LEU A 44 6.53 -3.19 6.19
CA LEU A 44 5.68 -2.57 7.19
C LEU A 44 4.35 -2.08 6.60
N ALA A 45 4.36 -1.56 5.37
CA ALA A 45 3.14 -1.19 4.64
C ALA A 45 2.23 -2.40 4.39
N PHE A 46 2.80 -3.55 4.01
CA PHE A 46 2.06 -4.80 3.84
C PHE A 46 1.47 -5.30 5.16
N VAL A 47 2.25 -5.30 6.25
CA VAL A 47 1.77 -5.67 7.58
C VAL A 47 0.63 -4.76 8.03
N THR A 48 0.76 -3.45 7.78
CA THR A 48 -0.28 -2.47 8.13
C THR A 48 -1.56 -2.72 7.32
N LEU A 49 -1.44 -2.93 6.01
CA LEU A 49 -2.58 -3.26 5.14
C LEU A 49 -3.26 -4.57 5.56
N ARG A 50 -2.48 -5.58 5.96
CA ARG A 50 -2.99 -6.86 6.47
C ARG A 50 -3.71 -6.71 7.81
N ALA A 51 -3.16 -5.93 8.74
CA ALA A 51 -3.79 -5.65 10.02
C ALA A 51 -5.14 -4.93 9.82
N GLU A 52 -5.21 -4.01 8.87
CA GLU A 52 -6.44 -3.29 8.52
C GLU A 52 -7.51 -4.23 7.92
N ALA A 53 -7.10 -5.15 7.05
CA ALA A 53 -7.99 -6.18 6.49
C ALA A 53 -8.56 -7.10 7.57
N ASP A 54 -7.71 -7.56 8.49
CA ASP A 54 -8.12 -8.40 9.63
C ASP A 54 -9.08 -7.66 10.57
N ALA A 55 -8.74 -6.41 10.95
CA ALA A 55 -9.57 -5.57 11.81
C ALA A 55 -10.95 -5.28 11.23
N SER A 56 -11.06 -5.24 9.89
CA SER A 56 -12.31 -4.97 9.18
C SER A 56 -13.08 -6.23 8.79
N GLY A 57 -12.48 -7.41 8.98
CA GLY A 57 -13.03 -8.67 8.48
C GLY A 57 -13.18 -8.71 6.95
N LEU A 58 -12.37 -7.93 6.23
CA LEU A 58 -12.41 -7.84 4.76
C LEU A 58 -11.23 -8.60 4.14
N GLY A 59 -11.39 -8.95 2.86
CA GLY A 59 -10.29 -9.48 2.07
C GLY A 59 -9.20 -8.42 1.87
N LEU A 60 -7.93 -8.86 1.95
CA LEU A 60 -6.77 -8.03 1.65
C LEU A 60 -6.87 -7.27 0.31
N PRO A 61 -7.28 -7.90 -0.82
CA PRO A 61 -7.42 -7.18 -2.09
C PRO A 61 -8.55 -6.14 -2.07
N THR A 62 -9.62 -6.37 -1.30
CA THR A 62 -10.70 -5.40 -1.12
C THR A 62 -10.18 -4.15 -0.42
N VAL A 63 -9.47 -4.31 0.70
CA VAL A 63 -8.88 -3.18 1.43
C VAL A 63 -7.84 -2.45 0.59
N ALA A 64 -7.03 -3.18 -0.17
CA ALA A 64 -6.05 -2.59 -1.09
C ALA A 64 -6.72 -1.65 -2.11
N ARG A 65 -7.83 -2.08 -2.73
CA ARG A 65 -8.62 -1.27 -3.65
C ARG A 65 -9.26 -0.05 -2.98
N GLU A 66 -9.78 -0.19 -1.75
CA GLU A 66 -10.34 0.95 -1.01
C GLU A 66 -9.28 2.01 -0.66
N VAL A 67 -8.06 1.59 -0.34
CA VAL A 67 -6.93 2.48 -0.07
C VAL A 67 -6.52 3.24 -1.33
N LEU A 68 -6.37 2.54 -2.46
CA LEU A 68 -6.05 3.16 -3.76
C LEU A 68 -7.18 4.10 -4.23
N GLY A 69 -8.43 3.74 -3.97
CA GLY A 69 -9.61 4.56 -4.24
C GLY A 69 -9.79 5.75 -3.30
N HIS A 70 -8.88 5.98 -2.34
CA HIS A 70 -8.99 7.00 -1.29
C HIS A 70 -10.27 6.90 -0.44
N GLN A 71 -10.94 5.75 -0.46
CA GLN A 71 -12.14 5.47 0.34
C GLN A 71 -11.77 5.14 1.79
N ARG A 72 -10.53 4.71 2.01
CA ARG A 72 -9.99 4.36 3.31
C ARG A 72 -8.63 5.01 3.52
N SER A 73 -8.47 5.68 4.66
CA SER A 73 -7.19 6.25 5.09
C SER A 73 -6.55 5.34 6.12
N ILE A 74 -5.37 4.83 5.81
CA ILE A 74 -4.57 4.03 6.74
C ILE A 74 -3.57 4.96 7.42
N VAL A 75 -3.62 5.01 8.74
CA VAL A 75 -2.67 5.78 9.55
C VAL A 75 -1.40 4.95 9.70
N ALA A 76 -0.24 5.58 9.57
CA ALA A 76 1.03 4.92 9.84
C ALA A 76 1.02 4.28 11.23
N PRO A 77 1.52 3.04 11.37
CA PRO A 77 1.68 2.45 12.70
C PRO A 77 2.54 3.38 13.53
N ARG A 78 1.98 3.83 14.66
CA ARG A 78 2.75 4.64 15.61
C ARG A 78 3.85 3.75 16.15
N SER A 79 5.10 4.17 16.02
CA SER A 79 6.18 3.59 16.79
C SER A 79 5.81 3.73 18.26
N GLU A 80 5.42 2.62 18.91
CA GLU A 80 5.38 2.50 20.36
C GLU A 80 6.80 2.74 20.88
N GLY A 81 7.18 4.01 21.07
CA GLY A 81 8.57 4.36 21.35
C GLY A 81 9.01 5.78 21.04
N CYS A 82 8.12 6.74 20.74
CA CYS A 82 8.47 8.15 20.94
C CYS A 82 8.14 8.54 22.39
N PRO A 83 9.11 8.52 23.33
CA PRO A 83 8.94 9.27 24.57
C PRO A 83 8.98 10.76 24.19
N CYS A 84 7.83 11.33 23.85
CA CYS A 84 7.68 12.77 23.96
C CYS A 84 7.65 13.10 25.45
N SER A 85 8.83 13.31 26.04
CA SER A 85 8.99 14.12 27.26
C SER A 85 9.06 15.59 26.88
#